data_AF-A0A2I4BI90-F1
#
_entry.id   AF-A0A2I4BI90-F1
#
_cell.length_a   1.000
_cell.length_b   1.000
_cell.length_c   1.000
_cell.angle_alpha   90.00
_cell.angle_beta   90.00
_cell.angle_gamma   90.00
#
_symmetry.space_group_name_H-M   'P 1'
#
loop_
_entity.id
_entity.type
_entity.pdbx_description
1 polymer ?
#
loop_
_entity_poly.entity_id
_entity_poly.type
_entity_poly.pdbx_seq_one_letter_code
_entity_poly.pdbx_strand_id
1 'polypeptide(L)'
;MVVLKGIPSVLSPDLLYVLAKMGHGDDLVLADVNFPSSSICACGPREVRADGLGIPQLLEAILKLLPLDNYVPPSSSSHGSCR
;
A
#
# COMPACT_ATOMS: atom_id res chain seq x y z
N MET A 1 12.30 8.76 7.94
CA MET A 1 12.01 7.58 8.78
C MET A 1 11.41 8.05 10.09
N VAL A 2 10.27 7.49 10.47
CA VAL A 2 9.58 7.83 11.74
C VAL A 2 9.94 6.77 12.77
N VAL A 3 10.26 7.18 14.00
CA VAL A 3 10.53 6.26 15.11
C VAL A 3 9.42 6.40 16.14
N LEU A 4 8.45 5.48 16.10
CA LEU A 4 7.35 5.40 17.04
C LEU A 4 7.29 3.98 17.62
N LYS A 5 6.89 3.88 18.90
CA LYS A 5 6.80 2.57 19.58
C LYS A 5 5.70 1.74 18.91
N GLY A 6 6.07 0.53 18.44
CA GLY A 6 5.14 -0.40 17.79
C GLY A 6 4.91 -0.17 16.30
N ILE A 7 5.52 0.86 15.69
CA ILE A 7 5.40 1.14 14.25
C ILE A 7 6.73 0.82 13.57
N PRO A 8 6.72 0.05 12.47
CA PRO A 8 7.94 -0.22 11.71
C PRO A 8 8.51 1.07 11.13
N SER A 9 9.80 1.31 11.36
CA SER A 9 10.53 2.52 10.93
C SER A 9 10.64 2.69 9.41
N VAL A 10 10.30 1.63 8.68
CA VAL A 10 10.23 1.54 7.22
C VAL A 10 9.08 2.39 6.66
N LEU A 11 8.02 2.64 7.45
CA LEU A 11 6.88 3.43 6.98
C LEU A 11 7.18 4.93 7.01
N SER A 12 6.89 5.60 5.90
CA SER A 12 6.93 7.05 5.84
C SER A 12 5.74 7.66 6.60
N PRO A 13 5.86 8.91 7.10
CA PRO A 13 4.73 9.58 7.76
C PRO A 13 3.52 9.71 6.83
N ASP A 14 3.76 9.95 5.53
CA ASP A 14 2.72 10.02 4.51
C ASP A 14 1.97 8.71 4.32
N LEU A 15 2.68 7.58 4.32
CA LEU A 15 2.06 6.27 4.20
C LEU A 15 1.21 5.95 5.44
N LEU A 16 1.70 6.30 6.63
CA LEU A 16 0.95 6.12 7.87
C LEU A 16 -0.32 6.98 7.90
N TYR A 17 -0.24 8.22 7.42
CA TYR A 17 -1.40 9.08 7.28
C TYR A 17 -2.44 8.51 6.31
N VAL A 18 -2.01 7.93 5.18
CA VAL A 18 -2.91 7.26 4.23
C VAL A 18 -3.57 6.05 4.88
N LEU A 19 -2.80 5.18 5.52
CA LEU A 19 -3.33 3.99 6.22
C LEU A 19 -4.33 4.37 7.31
N ALA A 20 -4.10 5.46 8.04
CA ALA A 20 -5.02 5.94 9.07
C ALA A 20 -6.31 6.55 8.50
N LYS A 21 -6.30 6.99 7.24
CA LYS A 21 -7.46 7.55 6.54
C LYS A 21 -8.30 6.47 5.84
N MET A 22 -7.69 5.32 5.51
CA MET A 22 -8.39 4.21 4.86
C MET A 22 -9.47 3.61 5.76
N GLY A 23 -10.64 3.37 5.18
CA GLY A 23 -11.77 2.68 5.80
C GLY A 23 -11.84 1.21 5.41
N HIS A 24 -12.90 0.54 5.87
CA HIS A 24 -13.20 -0.84 5.45
C HIS A 24 -13.60 -0.85 3.97
N GLY A 25 -12.93 -1.71 3.18
CA GLY A 25 -13.14 -1.82 1.73
C GLY A 25 -12.30 -0.87 0.88
N ASP A 26 -11.42 -0.06 1.48
CA ASP A 26 -10.44 0.72 0.72
C ASP A 26 -9.24 -0.17 0.32
N ASP A 27 -8.85 -0.05 -0.94
CA ASP A 27 -7.73 -0.82 -1.51
C ASP A 27 -6.43 -0.01 -1.55
N LEU A 28 -5.31 -0.69 -1.29
CA LEU A 28 -3.96 -0.15 -1.40
C LEU A 28 -3.16 -0.93 -2.43
N VAL A 29 -2.60 -0.23 -3.41
CA VAL A 29 -1.75 -0.82 -4.46
C VAL A 29 -0.28 -0.63 -4.12
N LEU A 30 0.48 -1.73 -4.06
CA LEU A 30 1.93 -1.70 -3.98
C LEU A 30 2.51 -1.77 -5.39
N ALA A 31 2.99 -0.64 -5.89
CA ALA A 31 3.55 -0.50 -7.23
C ALA A 31 5.05 -0.86 -7.24
N ASP A 32 5.48 -1.55 -8.30
CA ASP A 32 6.91 -1.76 -8.58
C ASP A 32 7.49 -0.59 -9.39
N VAL A 33 8.79 -0.68 -9.73
CA VAL A 33 9.50 0.36 -10.48
C VAL A 33 8.99 0.50 -11.93
N ASN A 34 8.36 -0.54 -12.48
CA ASN A 34 7.86 -0.56 -13.85
C ASN A 34 6.41 -0.09 -13.95
N PHE A 35 5.69 -0.02 -12.83
CA PHE A 35 4.31 0.41 -12.79
C PHE A 35 4.19 1.92 -13.03
N PRO A 36 3.28 2.37 -13.91
CA PRO A 36 3.11 3.80 -14.22
C PRO A 36 2.32 4.52 -13.11
N SER A 37 2.86 4.56 -11.89
CA SER A 37 2.21 5.16 -10.70
C SER A 37 1.77 6.60 -10.94
N SER A 38 2.61 7.41 -11.57
CA SER A 38 2.33 8.84 -11.79
C SER A 38 1.09 9.05 -12.68
N SER A 39 0.96 8.27 -13.76
CA SER A 39 -0.19 8.36 -14.66
C SER A 39 -1.49 7.89 -14.02
N ILE A 40 -1.43 6.84 -13.20
CA ILE A 40 -2.62 6.28 -12.54
C ILE A 40 -3.08 7.19 -11.40
N CYS A 41 -2.14 7.71 -10.59
CA CYS A 41 -2.44 8.63 -9.50
C CYS A 41 -2.97 9.98 -9.99
N ALA A 42 -2.60 10.41 -11.20
CA ALA A 42 -3.18 11.61 -11.82
C ALA A 42 -4.71 11.52 -12.00
N CYS A 43 -5.26 10.30 -12.11
CA CYS A 43 -6.67 10.05 -12.34
C CYS A 43 -7.49 9.76 -11.07
N GLY A 44 -6.88 9.73 -9.88
CA GLY A 44 -7.64 9.48 -8.66
C GLY A 44 -6.84 9.23 -7.38
N PRO A 45 -6.10 8.11 -7.25
CA PRO A 45 -5.50 7.71 -5.99
C PRO A 45 -4.34 8.62 -5.57
N ARG A 46 -4.12 8.74 -4.25
CA ARG A 46 -3.01 9.53 -3.70
C ARG A 46 -1.69 8.80 -3.94
N GLU A 47 -0.75 9.44 -4.65
CA GLU A 47 0.60 8.91 -4.81
C GLU A 47 1.39 9.04 -3.49
N VAL A 48 1.99 7.94 -3.04
CA VAL A 48 2.95 7.93 -1.93
C VAL A 48 4.24 7.29 -2.42
N ARG A 49 5.34 8.04 -2.36
CA ARG A 49 6.65 7.56 -2.77
C ARG A 49 7.30 6.77 -1.63
N ALA A 50 7.76 5.57 -1.94
CA ALA A 50 8.50 4.68 -1.03
C ALA A 50 9.75 4.15 -1.74
N ASP A 51 10.57 5.07 -2.25
CA ASP A 51 11.75 4.74 -3.04
C ASP A 51 12.80 3.99 -2.20
N GLY A 52 13.42 2.96 -2.78
CA GLY A 52 14.50 2.19 -2.14
C GLY A 52 14.03 1.09 -1.17
N LEU A 53 12.72 0.82 -1.09
CA LEU A 53 12.16 -0.25 -0.27
C LEU A 53 11.68 -1.41 -1.15
N GLY A 54 11.98 -2.63 -0.72
CA GLY A 54 11.43 -3.83 -1.35
C GLY A 54 9.96 -4.02 -0.98
N ILE A 55 9.13 -4.38 -1.96
CA ILE A 55 7.72 -4.75 -1.75
C ILE A 55 7.52 -5.74 -0.58
N PRO A 56 8.29 -6.84 -0.43
CA PRO A 56 8.06 -7.77 0.69
C PRO A 56 8.25 -7.12 2.06
N GLN A 57 9.29 -6.27 2.21
CA GLN A 57 9.55 -5.57 3.47
C GLN A 57 8.44 -4.56 3.79
N LEU A 58 7.94 -3.88 2.76
CA LEU A 58 6.85 -2.93 2.89
C LEU A 58 5.52 -3.62 3.24
N LEU A 59 5.25 -4.76 2.60
CA LEU A 59 4.06 -5.58 2.86
C LEU A 59 4.04 -6.09 4.31
N GLU A 60 5.14 -6.65 4.79
CA GLU A 60 5.26 -7.10 6.19
C GLU A 60 5.03 -5.96 7.19
N ALA A 61 5.48 -4.76 6.86
CA ALA A 61 5.27 -3.58 7.70
C ALA A 61 3.80 -3.14 7.70
N ILE A 62 3.13 -3.15 6.55
CA ILE A 62 1.72 -2.76 6.41
C ILE A 62 0.80 -3.76 7.11
N LEU A 63 1.04 -5.07 6.96
CA LEU A 63 0.21 -6.12 7.56
C LEU A 63 0.21 -6.10 9.10
N LYS A 64 1.21 -5.47 9.73
CA LYS A 64 1.22 -5.26 11.19
C LYS A 64 0.23 -4.20 11.66
N LEU A 65 -0.17 -3.29 10.78
CA LEU A 65 -1.04 -2.15 11.09
C LEU A 65 -2.43 -2.28 10.46
N LEU A 66 -2.52 -2.88 9.26
CA LEU A 66 -3.75 -3.01 8.51
C LEU A 66 -4.25 -4.47 8.56
N PRO A 67 -5.38 -4.75 9.23
CA PRO A 67 -5.99 -6.07 9.18
C PRO A 67 -6.57 -6.32 7.79
N LEU A 68 -6.30 -7.51 7.24
CA LEU A 68 -6.89 -7.92 5.96
C LEU A 68 -8.37 -8.24 6.14
N ASP A 69 -9.17 -7.88 5.13
CA ASP A 69 -10.58 -8.22 5.09
C ASP A 69 -10.76 -9.71 4.80
N ASN A 70 -11.50 -10.41 5.67
CA ASN A 70 -11.78 -11.83 5.55
C ASN A 70 -13.19 -12.12 4.98
N TYR A 71 -14.01 -11.08 4.74
CA TYR A 71 -15.37 -11.23 4.24
C TYR A 71 -15.43 -11.38 2.72
N VAL A 72 -14.35 -11.04 2.02
CA VAL A 72 -14.20 -11.18 0.57
C VAL A 72 -13.31 -12.40 0.31
N PRO A 73 -13.65 -13.30 -0.65
CA PRO A 73 -12.73 -14.35 -1.04
C PRO A 73 -11.40 -13.73 -1.46
N PRO A 74 -10.26 -14.38 -1.19
CA PRO A 74 -8.96 -13.83 -1.56
C PRO A 74 -8.99 -13.51 -3.05
N SER A 75 -8.69 -12.26 -3.40
CA SER A 75 -8.48 -11.80 -4.77
C SER A 75 -7.16 -12.38 -5.31
N SER A 76 -6.96 -13.69 -5.15
CA SER A 76 -5.82 -14.39 -5.73
C SER A 76 -6.03 -14.42 -7.24
N SER A 77 -5.17 -13.68 -7.93
CA SER A 77 -4.91 -13.82 -9.36
C SER A 77 -6.03 -13.47 -10.34
N SER A 78 -6.61 -12.27 -10.27
CA SER A 78 -6.96 -11.61 -11.53
C SER A 78 -5.65 -11.14 -12.17
N HIS A 79 -4.97 -12.06 -12.86
CA HIS A 79 -4.09 -11.67 -13.96
C HIS A 79 -4.81 -10.58 -14.72
N GLY A 80 -4.13 -9.44 -14.89
CA GLY A 80 -4.70 -8.28 -15.53
C GLY A 80 -5.44 -8.67 -16.80
N SER A 81 -6.77 -8.65 -16.74
CA SER A 81 -7.58 -8.39 -17.92
C SER A 81 -7.60 -6.87 -18.08
N CYS A 82 -6.41 -6.33 -18.35
CA CYS A 82 -6.34 -5.13 -19.16
C CYS A 82 -6.69 -5.59 -20.58
N ARG A 83 -7.85 -5.15 -21.07
CA ARG A 83 -8.02 -4.99 -22.50
C ARG A 83 -6.97 -4.03 -23.05
#